data_AF-A0A937VSA5-F1
#
_entry.id   AF-A0A937VSA5-F1
#
_cell.length_a   1.000
_cell.length_b   1.000
_cell.length_c   1.000
_cell.angle_alpha   90.00
_cell.angle_beta   90.00
_cell.angle_gamma   90.00
#
_symmetry.space_group_name_H-M   'P 1'
#
loop_
_entity.id
_entity.type
_entity.pdbx_description
1 polymer ?
#
loop_
_entity_poly.entity_id
_entity_poly.type
_entity_poly.pdbx_seq_one_letter_code
_entity_poly.pdbx_strand_id
1 'polypeptide(L)' 'MENNSFPKCLKCKVGDLLPLSDFGSQGAAIHYKAWVCSNPDCGFNIKIRNGDVYLNEPIFSGTGPSPRSRV' A
#
# COMPACT_ATOMS: atom_id res chain seq x y z
N MET A 1 -27.80 -1.47 -7.53
CA MET A 1 -26.50 -0.84 -7.25
C MET A 1 -25.69 -1.84 -6.43
N GLU A 2 -24.67 -2.44 -7.03
CA GLU A 2 -23.71 -3.23 -6.24
C GLU A 2 -22.90 -2.25 -5.40
N ASN A 3 -22.93 -2.43 -4.06
CA ASN A 3 -22.14 -1.62 -3.15
C ASN A 3 -20.67 -2.01 -3.33
N ASN A 4 -19.97 -1.35 -4.25
CA ASN A 4 -18.55 -1.51 -4.53
C ASN A 4 -17.68 -0.92 -3.40
N SER A 5 -17.96 -1.31 -2.16
CA SER A 5 -17.16 -0.93 -1.00
C SER A 5 -15.87 -1.72 -1.01
N PHE A 6 -14.78 -1.04 -0.66
CA PHE A 6 -13.53 -1.72 -0.38
C PHE A 6 -13.69 -2.71 0.80
N PRO A 7 -12.92 -3.81 0.82
CA PRO A 7 -13.00 -4.79 1.89
C PRO A 7 -12.57 -4.18 3.22
N LYS A 8 -13.24 -4.58 4.31
CA LYS A 8 -12.87 -4.15 5.66
C LYS A 8 -11.50 -4.70 6.05
N CYS A 9 -10.72 -3.91 6.78
CA CYS A 9 -9.46 -4.36 7.35
C CYS A 9 -9.73 -5.36 8.47
N LEU A 10 -9.38 -6.63 8.25
CA LEU A 10 -9.64 -7.69 9.24
C LEU A 10 -8.76 -7.59 10.51
N LYS A 11 -7.64 -6.86 10.44
CA LYS A 11 -6.75 -6.65 11.60
C LYS A 11 -7.38 -5.77 12.67
N CYS A 12 -7.89 -4.60 12.28
CA CYS A 12 -8.48 -3.64 13.22
C CYS A 12 -10.01 -3.61 13.20
N LYS A 13 -10.65 -4.11 12.14
CA LYS A 13 -12.11 -4.06 11.90
C LYS A 13 -12.72 -2.64 11.85
N VAL A 14 -11.89 -1.60 11.90
CA VAL A 14 -12.29 -0.19 11.85
C VAL A 14 -12.14 0.39 10.44
N GLY A 15 -10.96 0.21 9.84
CA GLY A 15 -10.63 0.76 8.52
C GLY A 15 -11.06 -0.13 7.36
N ASP A 16 -10.90 0.41 6.15
CA ASP A 16 -11.03 -0.27 4.88
C ASP A 16 -9.65 -0.54 4.28
N LEU A 17 -9.51 -1.59 3.49
CA LEU A 17 -8.29 -1.90 2.75
C LEU A 17 -8.33 -1.20 1.39
N LEU A 18 -7.53 -0.15 1.25
CA LEU A 18 -7.49 0.68 0.07
C LEU A 18 -6.42 0.16 -0.90
N PRO A 19 -6.75 -0.08 -2.18
CA PRO A 19 -5.78 -0.44 -3.18
C PRO A 19 -4.96 0.78 -3.61
N LEU A 20 -3.64 0.67 -3.53
CA LEU A 20 -2.69 1.66 -4.02
C LEU A 20 -2.04 1.15 -5.31
N SER A 21 -1.99 2.03 -6.29
CA SER A 21 -1.28 1.83 -7.55
C SER A 21 0.02 2.63 -7.54
N ASP A 22 0.93 2.27 -8.42
CA ASP A 22 2.22 2.93 -8.58
C ASP A 22 2.63 2.91 -10.06
N PHE A 23 3.77 3.51 -10.39
CA PHE A 23 4.35 3.46 -11.73
C PHE A 23 5.66 2.67 -11.70
N GLY A 24 5.82 1.77 -12.66
CA GLY A 24 7.02 0.98 -12.89
C GLY A 24 8.07 1.72 -13.71
N SER A 25 9.05 0.97 -14.19
CA SER A 25 10.02 1.49 -15.16
C SER A 25 9.31 2.02 -16.40
N GLN A 26 9.84 3.12 -16.95
CA GLN A 26 9.27 3.81 -18.11
C GLN A 26 7.82 4.31 -17.92
N GLY A 27 7.36 4.46 -16.67
CA GLY A 27 6.03 4.99 -16.39
C GLY A 27 4.88 3.99 -16.61
N ALA A 28 5.17 2.70 -16.75
CA ALA A 28 4.13 1.68 -16.87
C ALA A 28 3.25 1.67 -15.61
N ALA A 29 1.93 1.77 -15.77
CA ALA A 29 1.01 1.72 -14.64
C ALA A 29 1.04 0.34 -13.97
N ILE A 30 1.21 0.31 -12.65
CA ILE A 30 1.14 -0.89 -11.82
C ILE A 30 -0.05 -0.74 -10.89
N HIS A 31 -1.15 -1.40 -11.25
CA HIS A 31 -2.34 -1.41 -10.43
C HIS A 31 -2.19 -2.37 -9.24
N TYR A 32 -2.83 -2.04 -8.13
CA TYR A 32 -2.94 -2.92 -6.95
C TYR A 32 -1.58 -3.36 -6.38
N LYS A 33 -0.56 -2.51 -6.49
CA LYS A 33 0.79 -2.80 -5.98
C LYS A 33 0.83 -2.93 -4.46
N ALA A 34 -0.08 -2.25 -3.76
CA ALA A 34 -0.24 -2.38 -2.33
C ALA A 34 -1.70 -2.27 -1.90
N TRP A 35 -2.00 -2.82 -0.73
CA TRP A 35 -3.26 -2.62 -0.02
C TRP A 35 -2.95 -2.10 1.38
N VAL A 36 -3.58 -1.00 1.77
CA VAL A 36 -3.27 -0.32 3.05
C VAL A 36 -4.56 -0.06 3.81
N CYS A 37 -4.52 -0.27 5.12
CA CYS A 37 -5.63 0.07 6.00
C CYS A 37 -5.81 1.60 6.07
N SER A 38 -7.04 2.08 5.90
CA SER A 38 -7.38 3.50 6.02
C SER A 38 -7.28 4.05 7.44
N ASN A 39 -7.22 3.18 8.46
CA ASN A 39 -6.97 3.60 9.84
C ASN A 39 -5.46 3.82 10.06
N PRO A 40 -5.00 5.06 10.29
CA PRO A 40 -3.57 5.38 10.44
C PRO A 40 -2.92 4.67 11.63
N ASP A 41 -3.65 4.41 12.71
CA ASP A 41 -3.14 3.73 13.90
C ASP A 41 -2.96 2.22 13.68
N CYS A 42 -3.59 1.64 12.64
CA CYS A 42 -3.55 0.21 12.38
C CYS A 42 -2.24 -0.25 11.73
N GLY A 43 -1.73 0.56 10.80
CA GLY A 43 -0.51 0.30 10.03
C GLY A 43 -0.53 -0.97 9.16
N PHE A 44 -1.65 -1.69 9.08
CA PHE A 44 -1.73 -2.92 8.27
C PHE A 44 -1.57 -2.60 6.80
N ASN A 45 -0.65 -3.30 6.16
CA ASN A 45 -0.40 -3.17 4.74
C ASN A 45 0.07 -4.48 4.12
N ILE A 46 -0.24 -4.66 2.85
CA ILE A 46 0.23 -5.74 1.98
C ILE A 46 0.90 -5.08 0.79
N LYS A 47 2.11 -5.48 0.42
CA LYS A 47 2.84 -4.90 -0.71
C LYS A 47 3.40 -6.00 -1.61
N ILE A 48 3.37 -5.77 -2.92
CA ILE A 48 3.98 -6.65 -3.91
C ILE A 48 5.27 -6.03 -4.41
N ARG A 49 6.37 -6.79 -4.39
CA ARG A 49 7.64 -6.40 -5.01
C ARG A 49 8.18 -7.59 -5.79
N ASN A 50 8.33 -7.43 -7.10
CA ASN A 50 8.95 -8.44 -7.98
C ASN A 50 8.37 -9.86 -7.83
N GLY A 51 7.05 -9.97 -7.58
CA GLY A 51 6.36 -11.25 -7.38
C GLY A 51 6.24 -11.69 -5.92
N ASP A 52 7.01 -11.09 -5.00
CA ASP A 52 6.95 -11.40 -3.58
C ASP A 52 5.91 -10.54 -2.86
N VAL A 53 5.24 -11.15 -1.87
CA VAL A 53 4.23 -10.49 -1.03
C VAL A 53 4.82 -10.20 0.35
N TYR A 54 4.80 -8.93 0.73
CA TYR A 54 5.24 -8.44 2.03
C TYR A 54 4.06 -8.00 2.86
N LEU A 55 4.10 -8.29 4.17
CA LEU A 55 3.06 -7.97 5.13
C LEU A 55 3.60 -7.03 6.21
N ASN A 56 2.84 -5.98 6.52
CA ASN A 56 3.12 -5.02 7.59
C ASN A 56 4.54 -4.42 7.53
N GLU A 57 5.03 -4.09 6.33
CA GLU A 57 6.30 -3.38 6.22
C GLU A 57 6.20 -1.99 6.88
N PRO A 58 7.32 -1.43 7.37
CA PRO A 58 7.38 -0.07 7.86
C PRO A 58 6.80 0.93 6.84
N ILE A 59 6.05 1.90 7.37
CA ILE A 59 5.49 3.02 6.60
C ILE A 59 6.38 4.23 6.88
N PHE A 60 7.00 4.76 5.83
CA PHE A 60 7.85 5.96 5.93
C PHE A 60 7.03 7.17 5.49
N SER A 61 7.14 8.28 6.22
CA SER A 61 6.37 9.51 6.00
C SER A 61 6.71 10.26 4.72
N GLY A 62 7.71 9.81 3.94
CA GLY A 62 8.22 10.50 2.75
C GLY A 62 8.92 11.84 3.05
N THR A 63 8.80 12.37 4.27
CA THR A 63 9.40 13.61 4.75
C THR A 63 10.82 13.44 5.28
N GLY A 64 11.31 12.21 5.43
CA GLY A 64 12.72 11.93 5.73
C GLY A 64 13.62 12.28 4.54
N PRO A 65 14.94 12.41 4.74
CA PRO A 65 15.87 12.56 3.62
C PRO A 65 15.60 11.40 2.65
N SER A 66 15.19 11.73 1.43
CA SER A 66 15.06 10.77 0.35
C SER A 66 16.34 9.93 0.35
N PRO A 67 16.29 8.59 0.31
CA PRO A 67 17.46 7.80 -0.05
C PRO A 67 17.77 8.16 -1.50
N ARG A 68 18.47 9.29 -1.68
CA ARG A 68 18.99 9.76 -2.96
C ARG A 68 19.76 8.58 -3.53
N SER A 69 19.46 8.29 -4.79
CA SER A 69 20.13 7.29 -5.62
C SER A 69 21.57 7.10 -5.17
N ARG A 70 21.90 5.87 -4.74
CA ARG A 70 23.30 5.45 -4.82
C ARG A 70 23.67 5.55 -6.30
N VAL A 71 24.43 6.59 -6.62
CA VAL A 71 25.21 6.68 -7.86
C VAL A 71 26.19 5.52 -7.89
#